data_AF-A0A956JER9-F1
#
_entry.id   AF-A0A956JER9-F1
#
_cell.length_a   1.000
_cell.length_b   1.000
_cell.length_c   1.000
_cell.angle_alpha   90.00
_cell.angle_beta   90.00
_cell.angle_gamma   90.00
#
_symmetry.space_group_name_H-M   'P 1'
#
loop_
_entity.id
_entity.type
_entity.pdbx_description
1 polymer ?
#
loop_
_entity_poly.entity_id
_entity_poly.type
_entity_poly.pdbx_seq_one_letter_code
_entity_poly.pdbx_strand_id
1 'polypeptide(L)'
;MTRLKSLSLPFVALAFGLGLAACAADDEPVDAADAAEFAGDPELAPAADVEPADDRPDADPDDDAFVLDAAPGDEVEIAEGIAAVVPEPGDGVVMEVLYDDGAMYIADLATDEEGIVRLRLPGLGFSDGGVSHACASKCTDTSYKLLPHKWNQRINWYYRDANRPSSVGKTGTIDALKYAASTSTGSRNSCGMADQVSATHTYKGTTSTAPNISASGGVISCNTGDGKNVVGWATSFPSGTLGVACTWRSGGAATETDQKYNNQKSWFAGNSAPSGCSNRFSLRAVAAHEFGHSFGLDHSGCYQTMAPSTAPCASGGRMLGKGDVKGLRALY
;
A
#
# COMPACT_ATOMS: atom_id res chain seq x y z
N MET A 1 -5.22 11.59 29.07
CA MET A 1 -3.75 11.55 29.19
C MET A 1 -3.34 10.14 28.82
N THR A 2 -3.17 9.89 27.52
CA THR A 2 -2.77 8.58 26.99
C THR A 2 -1.29 8.40 27.30
N ARG A 3 -0.92 7.33 28.02
CA ARG A 3 0.48 7.02 28.32
C ARG A 3 1.08 6.32 27.11
N LEU A 4 2.01 6.98 26.42
CA LEU A 4 2.86 6.33 25.43
C LEU A 4 3.71 5.28 26.17
N LYS A 5 3.50 3.98 25.91
CA LYS A 5 4.39 2.93 26.39
C LYS A 5 5.53 2.80 25.40
N SER A 6 6.67 3.41 25.70
CA SER A 6 7.91 3.19 24.95
C SER A 6 8.41 1.78 25.23
N LEU A 7 8.45 0.92 24.20
CA LEU A 7 9.08 -0.39 24.32
C LEU A 7 10.60 -0.23 24.23
N SER A 8 11.31 -0.72 25.25
CA SER A 8 12.71 -1.06 25.13
C SER A 8 12.80 -2.44 24.49
N LEU A 9 12.62 -2.52 23.16
CA LEU A 9 13.05 -3.69 22.39
C LEU A 9 14.55 -3.92 22.65
N PRO A 10 15.06 -5.17 22.58
CA PRO A 10 16.50 -5.38 22.60
C PRO A 10 17.10 -4.49 21.51
N PHE A 11 18.07 -3.65 21.89
CA PHE A 11 18.82 -2.78 20.99
C PHE A 11 19.43 -3.64 19.87
N VAL A 12 18.69 -3.85 18.78
CA VAL A 12 19.29 -4.15 17.49
C VAL A 12 19.70 -2.79 16.99
N ALA A 13 20.98 -2.46 17.20
CA ALA A 13 21.59 -1.35 16.51
C ALA A 13 21.41 -1.61 15.01
N LEU A 14 20.45 -0.94 14.39
CA LEU A 14 20.36 -0.79 12.93
C LEU A 14 21.61 -0.01 12.52
N ALA A 15 22.69 -0.74 12.30
CA ALA A 15 23.80 -0.22 11.53
C ALA A 15 23.26 0.03 10.12
N PHE A 16 23.01 1.29 9.79
CA PHE A 16 22.83 1.75 8.42
C PHE A 16 24.14 1.48 7.65
N GLY A 17 24.29 0.26 7.18
CA GLY A 17 25.26 -0.10 6.16
C GLY A 17 24.73 0.37 4.82
N LEU A 18 25.34 1.42 4.27
CA LEU A 18 25.11 1.87 2.90
C LEU A 18 25.21 0.68 1.94
N GLY A 19 24.09 0.39 1.26
CA GLY A 19 24.03 -0.64 0.23
C GLY A 19 22.64 -0.80 -0.39
N LEU A 20 21.84 0.26 -0.50
CA LEU A 20 20.61 0.22 -1.29
C LEU A 20 20.98 0.36 -2.77
N ALA A 21 20.79 -0.72 -3.52
CA ALA A 21 20.67 -0.64 -4.96
C ALA A 21 19.37 0.11 -5.28
N ALA A 22 19.47 1.43 -5.47
CA ALA A 22 18.39 2.20 -6.07
C ALA A 22 18.08 1.56 -7.43
N CYS A 23 16.84 1.12 -7.61
CA CYS A 23 16.36 0.67 -8.91
C CYS A 23 16.24 1.93 -9.77
N ALA A 24 17.29 2.24 -10.53
CA ALA A 24 17.21 3.27 -11.56
C ALA A 24 16.05 2.90 -12.48
N ALA A 25 15.03 3.78 -12.50
CA ALA A 25 13.97 3.71 -13.46
C ALA A 25 14.54 4.17 -14.80
N ASP A 26 15.11 3.24 -15.56
CA ASP A 26 15.35 3.47 -16.97
C ASP A 26 13.97 3.49 -17.64
N ASP A 27 13.56 4.69 -18.06
CA ASP A 27 12.42 4.93 -18.94
C ASP A 27 12.70 4.22 -20.28
N GLU A 28 12.35 2.94 -20.39
CA GLU A 28 12.25 2.31 -21.71
C GLU A 28 11.04 2.91 -22.45
N PRO A 29 11.22 3.41 -23.69
CA PRO A 29 10.12 3.95 -24.47
C PRO A 29 9.17 2.81 -24.83
N VAL A 30 7.91 2.94 -24.42
CA VAL A 30 6.82 2.12 -24.96
C VAL A 30 6.66 2.48 -26.43
N ASP A 31 7.12 1.59 -27.31
CA ASP A 31 6.88 1.69 -28.74
C ASP A 31 5.37 1.71 -29.02
N ALA A 32 4.96 2.71 -29.80
CA ALA A 32 3.60 2.89 -30.27
C ALA A 32 3.38 2.06 -31.55
N ALA A 33 2.81 0.86 -31.40
CA ALA A 33 2.11 0.09 -32.42
C ALA A 33 1.35 -1.04 -31.68
N ASP A 34 0.07 -1.34 -31.84
CA ASP A 34 -0.89 -1.06 -32.90
C ASP A 34 -2.28 -0.90 -32.29
N ALA A 35 -3.06 0.01 -32.88
CA ALA A 35 -4.48 0.16 -32.65
C ALA A 35 -5.22 -0.31 -33.91
N ALA A 36 -5.85 -1.48 -33.84
CA ALA A 36 -6.97 -1.99 -34.66
C ALA A 36 -7.20 -3.45 -34.22
N GLU A 37 -8.38 -4.04 -34.10
CA GLU A 37 -9.71 -3.71 -34.58
C GLU A 37 -10.73 -4.52 -33.76
N PHE A 38 -11.97 -4.05 -33.74
CA PHE A 38 -13.09 -4.60 -32.99
C PHE A 38 -13.97 -5.42 -33.95
N ALA A 39 -14.27 -6.69 -33.65
CA ALA A 39 -15.56 -7.36 -33.95
C ALA A 39 -15.53 -8.84 -33.58
N GLY A 40 -16.51 -9.28 -32.77
CA GLY A 40 -16.90 -10.70 -32.69
C GLY A 40 -17.29 -11.18 -31.30
N ASP A 41 -18.58 -11.05 -30.97
CA ASP A 41 -19.33 -11.83 -29.96
C ASP A 41 -20.58 -12.35 -30.71
N PRO A 42 -21.31 -13.42 -30.31
CA PRO A 42 -21.16 -14.22 -29.09
C PRO A 42 -21.28 -15.75 -29.27
N GLU A 43 -20.80 -16.52 -28.29
CA GLU A 43 -21.58 -17.68 -27.81
C GLU A 43 -21.23 -18.07 -26.37
N LEU A 44 -22.27 -18.00 -25.53
CA LEU A 44 -22.31 -18.47 -24.14
C LEU A 44 -22.28 -20.00 -24.10
N ALA A 45 -21.35 -20.57 -23.35
CA ALA A 45 -21.41 -21.94 -22.86
C ALA A 45 -21.36 -21.93 -21.31
N PRO A 46 -22.05 -22.87 -20.64
CA PRO A 46 -22.50 -22.69 -19.26
C PRO A 46 -21.38 -22.84 -18.24
N ALA A 47 -21.57 -22.14 -17.12
CA ALA A 47 -20.77 -22.25 -15.91
C ALA A 47 -20.69 -23.71 -15.46
N ALA A 48 -19.47 -24.25 -15.42
CA ALA A 48 -19.17 -25.45 -14.66
C ALA A 48 -18.93 -25.03 -13.21
N ASP A 49 -19.59 -25.74 -12.30
CA ASP A 49 -19.52 -25.56 -10.86
C ASP A 49 -18.06 -25.61 -10.38
N VAL A 50 -17.53 -24.45 -9.98
CA VAL A 50 -16.28 -24.37 -9.22
C VAL A 50 -16.68 -24.47 -7.76
N GLU A 51 -16.54 -25.67 -7.19
CA GLU A 51 -16.53 -25.91 -5.75
C GLU A 51 -15.56 -24.90 -5.08
N PRO A 52 -15.92 -24.30 -3.92
CA PRO A 52 -15.02 -23.38 -3.25
C PRO A 52 -13.81 -24.15 -2.76
N ALA A 53 -12.64 -23.82 -3.29
CA ALA A 53 -11.38 -24.27 -2.71
C ALA A 53 -11.24 -23.66 -1.31
N ASP A 54 -11.62 -24.43 -0.29
CA ASP A 54 -11.22 -24.23 1.10
C ASP A 54 -9.78 -24.75 1.27
N ASP A 55 -8.86 -24.17 0.50
CA ASP A 55 -7.42 -24.24 0.75
C ASP A 55 -7.04 -22.89 1.36
N ARG A 56 -7.45 -22.68 2.61
CA ARG A 56 -6.72 -21.74 3.45
C ARG A 56 -5.36 -22.36 3.66
N PRO A 57 -4.23 -21.71 3.31
CA PRO A 57 -2.98 -22.12 3.90
C PRO A 57 -3.17 -22.02 5.41
N ASP A 58 -3.10 -23.18 6.08
CA ASP A 58 -2.91 -23.27 7.51
C ASP A 58 -1.80 -22.28 7.90
N ALA A 59 -1.99 -21.63 9.05
CA ALA A 59 -1.09 -20.63 9.59
C ALA A 59 0.38 -21.01 9.35
N ASP A 60 1.12 -20.09 8.74
CA ASP A 60 2.54 -20.22 8.48
C ASP A 60 3.26 -20.65 9.77
N PRO A 61 3.96 -21.82 9.78
CA PRO A 61 4.68 -22.30 10.96
C PRO A 61 5.88 -21.42 11.37
N ASP A 62 6.22 -20.40 10.59
CA ASP A 62 7.17 -19.34 10.95
C ASP A 62 6.42 -18.09 11.48
N ASP A 63 5.74 -18.21 12.63
CA ASP A 63 5.11 -17.05 13.31
C ASP A 63 6.21 -16.16 13.92
N ASP A 64 6.92 -15.41 13.07
CA ASP A 64 7.89 -14.36 13.39
C ASP A 64 7.24 -13.14 14.08
N ALA A 65 6.07 -13.33 14.68
CA ALA A 65 5.33 -12.32 15.40
C ALA A 65 5.93 -12.09 16.79
N PHE A 66 6.25 -10.82 17.08
CA PHE A 66 6.61 -10.40 18.43
C PHE A 66 5.34 -10.29 19.28
N VAL A 67 5.32 -10.98 20.42
CA VAL A 67 4.27 -10.79 21.43
C VAL A 67 4.57 -9.52 22.24
N LEU A 68 3.60 -8.62 22.31
CA LEU A 68 3.75 -7.33 23.01
C LEU A 68 2.98 -7.33 24.34
N ASP A 69 3.57 -6.71 25.36
CA ASP A 69 2.87 -6.41 26.63
C ASP A 69 2.06 -5.10 26.51
N ALA A 70 0.99 -5.18 25.73
CA ALA A 70 0.05 -4.10 25.48
C ALA A 70 -1.39 -4.62 25.52
N ALA A 71 -2.35 -3.71 25.73
CA ALA A 71 -3.77 -4.03 25.72
C ALA A 71 -4.48 -3.26 24.60
N PRO A 72 -5.65 -3.74 24.12
CA PRO A 72 -6.50 -2.99 23.21
C PRO A 72 -6.68 -1.53 23.64
N GLY A 73 -6.52 -0.61 22.69
CA GLY A 73 -6.56 0.83 22.94
C GLY A 73 -5.26 1.48 23.44
N ASP A 74 -4.24 0.69 23.83
CA ASP A 74 -2.88 1.22 24.02
C ASP A 74 -2.33 1.70 22.67
N GLU A 75 -1.54 2.79 22.69
CA GLU A 75 -0.74 3.19 21.53
C GLU A 75 0.66 2.60 21.69
N VAL A 76 1.09 1.82 20.68
CA VAL A 76 2.41 1.19 20.64
C VAL A 76 3.25 1.83 19.54
N GLU A 77 4.47 2.24 19.90
CA GLU A 77 5.47 2.66 18.91
C GLU A 77 6.11 1.40 18.30
N ILE A 78 5.96 1.25 16.99
CA ILE A 78 6.40 0.09 16.23
C ILE A 78 7.84 0.31 15.75
N ALA A 79 8.13 1.53 15.30
CA ALA A 79 9.45 2.01 14.91
C ALA A 79 9.56 3.50 15.22
N GLU A 80 10.76 4.08 15.13
CA GLU A 80 10.96 5.51 15.41
C GLU A 80 10.00 6.39 14.61
N GLY A 81 9.09 7.07 15.32
CA GLY A 81 8.09 7.95 14.70
C GLY A 81 6.92 7.24 14.03
N ILE A 82 6.77 5.92 14.19
CA ILE A 82 5.70 5.11 13.63
C ILE A 82 5.00 4.34 14.75
N ALA A 83 3.70 4.56 14.93
CA ALA A 83 2.92 3.97 16.01
C ALA A 83 1.56 3.45 15.54
N ALA A 84 0.91 2.58 16.31
CA ALA A 84 -0.47 2.21 16.06
C ALA A 84 -1.23 2.00 17.37
N VAL A 85 -2.53 2.21 17.35
CA VAL A 85 -3.42 1.82 18.44
C VAL A 85 -3.70 0.33 18.34
N VAL A 86 -3.48 -0.40 19.43
CA VAL A 86 -3.70 -1.84 19.53
C VAL A 86 -5.18 -2.16 19.27
N PRO A 87 -5.49 -3.04 18.29
CA PRO A 87 -6.86 -3.44 17.97
C PRO A 87 -7.52 -4.27 19.08
N GLU A 88 -8.85 -4.39 19.00
CA GLU A 88 -9.63 -5.31 19.83
C GLU A 88 -9.33 -6.78 19.48
N PRO A 89 -9.63 -7.74 20.37
CA PRO A 89 -9.45 -9.16 20.09
C PRO A 89 -10.14 -9.62 18.80
N GLY A 90 -9.40 -10.33 17.95
CA GLY A 90 -9.85 -10.78 16.63
C GLY A 90 -9.61 -9.76 15.51
N ASP A 91 -9.20 -8.54 15.83
CA ASP A 91 -8.95 -7.47 14.86
C ASP A 91 -7.46 -7.20 14.63
N GLY A 92 -7.16 -6.53 13.53
CA GLY A 92 -5.82 -6.16 13.11
C GLY A 92 -5.77 -4.81 12.42
N VAL A 93 -4.60 -4.20 12.39
CA VAL A 93 -4.28 -3.05 11.55
C VAL A 93 -2.95 -3.30 10.85
N VAL A 94 -2.98 -3.24 9.52
CA VAL A 94 -1.78 -3.22 8.69
C VAL A 94 -1.45 -1.77 8.38
N MET A 95 -0.20 -1.40 8.61
CA MET A 95 0.33 -0.07 8.33
C MET A 95 1.47 -0.14 7.34
N GLU A 96 1.43 0.79 6.40
CA GLU A 96 2.42 0.98 5.35
C GLU A 96 2.94 2.40 5.40
N VAL A 97 4.25 2.57 5.33
CA VAL A 97 4.89 3.88 5.32
C VAL A 97 5.87 3.93 4.16
N LEU A 98 5.65 4.91 3.28
CA LEU A 98 6.49 5.16 2.12
C LEU A 98 7.44 6.34 2.36
N TYR A 99 8.75 6.14 2.13
CA TYR A 99 9.77 7.19 2.21
C TYR A 99 10.23 7.69 0.82
N ASP A 100 10.87 8.86 0.79
CA ASP A 100 11.29 9.59 -0.40
C ASP A 100 12.66 9.20 -0.94
N ASP A 101 13.46 8.49 -0.14
CA ASP A 101 14.63 7.74 -0.54
C ASP A 101 14.26 6.39 -1.18
N GLY A 102 12.96 6.09 -1.23
CA GLY A 102 12.43 4.84 -1.72
C GLY A 102 12.58 3.69 -0.72
N ALA A 103 12.83 3.93 0.56
CA ALA A 103 12.56 2.91 1.57
C ALA A 103 11.05 2.81 1.82
N MET A 104 10.60 1.64 2.29
CA MET A 104 9.23 1.40 2.72
C MET A 104 9.22 0.54 3.97
N TYR A 105 8.21 0.73 4.81
CA TYR A 105 8.02 -0.02 6.05
C TYR A 105 6.59 -0.55 6.14
N ILE A 106 6.47 -1.81 6.53
CA ILE A 106 5.19 -2.50 6.71
C ILE A 106 5.13 -3.18 8.07
N ALA A 107 3.98 -3.08 8.72
CA ALA A 107 3.72 -3.76 9.99
C ALA A 107 2.25 -4.22 10.09
N ASP A 108 2.05 -5.44 10.56
CA ASP A 108 0.73 -5.97 10.96
C ASP A 108 0.70 -6.06 12.49
N LEU A 109 -0.09 -5.18 13.12
CA LEU A 109 -0.38 -5.21 14.54
C LEU A 109 -1.78 -5.80 14.74
N ALA A 110 -1.87 -6.90 15.47
CA ALA A 110 -3.13 -7.60 15.67
C ALA A 110 -3.26 -8.14 17.09
N THR A 111 -4.49 -8.32 17.55
CA THR A 111 -4.81 -8.97 18.82
C THR A 111 -5.57 -10.25 18.50
N ASP A 112 -5.07 -11.42 18.94
CA ASP A 112 -5.81 -12.68 18.69
C ASP A 112 -7.11 -12.77 19.51
N GLU A 113 -7.88 -13.84 19.29
CA GLU A 113 -9.15 -14.05 19.99
C GLU A 113 -8.96 -14.24 21.51
N GLU A 114 -7.77 -14.69 21.93
CA GLU A 114 -7.35 -14.81 23.32
C GLU A 114 -6.89 -13.48 23.96
N GLY A 115 -6.79 -12.39 23.18
CA GLY A 115 -6.37 -11.07 23.66
C GLY A 115 -4.86 -10.84 23.64
N ILE A 116 -4.08 -11.72 23.01
CA ILE A 116 -2.62 -11.60 22.88
C ILE A 116 -2.27 -10.70 21.69
N VAL A 117 -1.57 -9.61 21.99
CA VAL A 117 -1.11 -8.65 20.99
C VAL A 117 0.14 -9.16 20.28
N ARG A 118 0.09 -9.22 18.96
CA ARG A 118 1.16 -9.66 18.06
C ARG A 118 1.52 -8.55 17.08
N LEU A 119 2.82 -8.33 16.91
CA LEU A 119 3.38 -7.48 15.89
C LEU A 119 4.17 -8.34 14.90
N ARG A 120 3.72 -8.36 13.64
CA ARG A 120 4.47 -8.92 12.51
C ARG A 120 5.05 -7.80 11.68
N LEU A 121 6.25 -8.02 11.16
CA LEU A 121 6.95 -7.08 10.30
C LEU A 121 7.21 -7.75 8.95
N PRO A 122 6.19 -7.85 8.07
CA PRO A 122 6.32 -8.50 6.77
C PRO A 122 7.51 -7.90 6.01
N GLY A 123 8.34 -8.73 5.39
CA GLY A 123 9.45 -8.19 4.59
C GLY A 123 10.64 -7.61 5.38
N LEU A 124 10.66 -7.62 6.72
CA LEU A 124 11.92 -7.63 7.47
C LEU A 124 12.56 -9.03 7.46
N GLY A 125 12.74 -9.57 6.26
CA GLY A 125 13.66 -10.68 6.06
C GLY A 125 15.07 -10.11 6.24
N PHE A 126 15.83 -10.62 7.20
CA PHE A 126 17.27 -10.40 7.24
C PHE A 126 17.79 -10.67 5.83
N SER A 127 18.32 -9.63 5.18
CA SER A 127 18.91 -9.76 3.87
C SER A 127 20.03 -10.79 3.96
N ASP A 128 19.81 -11.98 3.41
CA ASP A 128 20.88 -12.92 3.13
C ASP A 128 21.94 -12.16 2.34
N GLY A 129 23.15 -12.13 2.89
CA GLY A 129 24.19 -11.20 2.49
C GLY A 129 24.41 -11.14 0.97
N GLY A 130 24.34 -9.92 0.43
CA GLY A 130 25.30 -9.46 -0.57
C GLY A 130 25.28 -10.13 -1.95
N VAL A 131 24.13 -10.56 -2.47
CA VAL A 131 23.97 -10.81 -3.91
C VAL A 131 22.88 -9.92 -4.49
N SER A 132 23.29 -8.90 -5.24
CA SER A 132 22.41 -8.07 -6.05
C SER A 132 21.73 -8.96 -7.10
N HIS A 133 20.53 -9.44 -6.80
CA HIS A 133 19.72 -10.10 -7.80
C HIS A 133 19.28 -9.04 -8.81
N ALA A 134 19.62 -9.25 -10.08
CA ALA A 134 19.13 -8.38 -11.14
C ALA A 134 17.60 -8.40 -11.11
N CYS A 135 17.00 -7.22 -10.99
CA CYS A 135 15.56 -7.08 -10.95
C CYS A 135 14.94 -7.62 -12.24
N ALA A 136 14.04 -8.59 -12.13
CA ALA A 136 13.28 -9.07 -13.28
C ALA A 136 12.40 -7.94 -13.82
N SER A 137 12.24 -7.86 -15.15
CA SER A 137 11.45 -6.80 -15.78
C SER A 137 9.99 -6.86 -15.33
N LYS A 138 9.30 -5.71 -15.36
CA LYS A 138 7.91 -5.55 -14.91
C LYS A 138 6.93 -6.61 -15.43
N CYS A 139 7.09 -7.05 -16.67
CA CYS A 139 6.18 -7.99 -17.34
C CYS A 139 6.69 -9.44 -17.41
N THR A 140 7.91 -9.71 -16.91
CA THR A 140 8.42 -11.07 -16.75
C THR A 140 8.40 -11.51 -15.30
N ASP A 141 8.53 -10.57 -14.36
CA ASP A 141 8.45 -10.83 -12.94
C ASP A 141 7.04 -11.23 -12.52
N THR A 142 6.93 -12.42 -11.94
CA THR A 142 5.67 -13.00 -11.47
C THR A 142 5.58 -13.08 -9.95
N SER A 143 6.56 -12.53 -9.23
CA SER A 143 6.60 -12.53 -7.77
C SER A 143 5.51 -11.62 -7.20
N TYR A 144 4.89 -12.07 -6.12
CA TYR A 144 3.96 -11.27 -5.32
C TYR A 144 3.94 -11.82 -3.90
N LYS A 145 3.54 -10.96 -2.98
CA LYS A 145 3.22 -11.30 -1.59
C LYS A 145 1.87 -10.71 -1.24
N LEU A 146 1.19 -11.30 -0.27
CA LEU A 146 -0.16 -10.93 0.13
C LEU A 146 -0.19 -10.56 1.60
N LEU A 147 -1.01 -9.58 1.93
CA LEU A 147 -1.30 -9.17 3.29
C LEU A 147 -2.41 -10.01 3.90
N PRO A 148 -2.52 -10.04 5.24
CA PRO A 148 -3.50 -10.87 5.93
C PRO A 148 -4.95 -10.37 5.81
N HIS A 149 -5.26 -9.54 4.81
CA HIS A 149 -6.60 -9.00 4.58
C HIS A 149 -6.99 -8.96 3.10
N LYS A 150 -8.30 -9.10 2.86
CA LYS A 150 -8.93 -8.74 1.60
C LYS A 150 -10.31 -8.14 1.81
N TRP A 151 -10.80 -7.43 0.81
CA TRP A 151 -12.13 -6.84 0.83
C TRP A 151 -13.19 -7.82 0.32
N ASN A 152 -14.10 -8.24 1.18
CA ASN A 152 -15.28 -9.02 0.75
C ASN A 152 -16.41 -8.12 0.18
N GLN A 153 -16.21 -6.81 0.20
CA GLN A 153 -17.18 -5.80 -0.20
C GLN A 153 -16.49 -4.67 -0.95
N ARG A 154 -17.28 -3.84 -1.62
CA ARG A 154 -16.77 -2.65 -2.31
C ARG A 154 -16.18 -1.64 -1.33
N ILE A 155 -14.97 -1.14 -1.62
CA ILE A 155 -14.41 0.02 -0.90
C ILE A 155 -15.17 1.28 -1.29
N ASN A 156 -15.87 1.91 -0.34
CA ASN A 156 -16.47 3.23 -0.51
C ASN A 156 -15.59 4.27 0.17
N TRP A 157 -14.93 5.14 -0.61
CA TRP A 157 -13.93 6.07 -0.09
C TRP A 157 -14.21 7.53 -0.41
N TYR A 158 -13.70 8.41 0.45
CA TYR A 158 -13.87 9.86 0.38
C TYR A 158 -12.51 10.57 0.29
N TYR A 159 -12.51 11.80 -0.21
CA TYR A 159 -11.31 12.63 -0.26
C TYR A 159 -11.45 13.86 0.63
N ARG A 160 -10.46 14.10 1.50
CA ARG A 160 -10.35 15.35 2.26
C ARG A 160 -9.34 16.30 1.61
N ASP A 161 -9.84 17.44 1.12
CA ASP A 161 -9.05 18.45 0.40
C ASP A 161 -8.18 19.34 1.30
N ALA A 162 -8.52 19.43 2.59
CA ALA A 162 -7.77 20.24 3.52
C ALA A 162 -6.31 19.78 3.61
N ASN A 163 -5.40 20.76 3.67
CA ASN A 163 -3.94 20.60 3.67
C ASN A 163 -3.32 20.10 2.34
N ARG A 164 -4.08 20.02 1.25
CA ARG A 164 -3.51 19.69 -0.07
C ARG A 164 -2.39 20.69 -0.43
N PRO A 165 -1.22 20.21 -0.90
CA PRO A 165 -0.14 21.10 -1.30
C PRO A 165 -0.53 21.90 -2.55
N SER A 166 0.03 23.11 -2.68
CA SER A 166 -0.21 23.99 -3.83
C SER A 166 0.37 23.44 -5.14
N SER A 167 1.28 22.47 -5.08
CA SER A 167 1.94 21.83 -6.23
C SER A 167 0.98 20.99 -7.09
N VAL A 168 -0.20 20.63 -6.57
CA VAL A 168 -1.26 19.91 -7.29
C VAL A 168 -2.61 20.57 -7.06
N GLY A 169 -3.41 20.72 -8.12
CA GLY A 169 -4.78 21.25 -8.03
C GLY A 169 -5.78 20.19 -7.54
N LYS A 170 -6.88 20.63 -6.92
CA LYS A 170 -7.92 19.74 -6.37
C LYS A 170 -8.45 18.70 -7.37
N THR A 171 -8.82 19.15 -8.56
CA THR A 171 -9.33 18.25 -9.62
C THR A 171 -8.29 17.21 -10.01
N GLY A 172 -7.05 17.65 -10.28
CA GLY A 172 -5.94 16.73 -10.60
C GLY A 172 -5.64 15.73 -9.48
N THR A 173 -5.74 16.15 -8.21
CA THR A 173 -5.63 15.25 -7.07
C THR A 173 -6.72 14.19 -7.08
N ILE A 174 -7.99 14.59 -7.20
CA ILE A 174 -9.12 13.64 -7.23
C ILE A 174 -8.97 12.66 -8.41
N ASP A 175 -8.57 13.13 -9.58
CA ASP A 175 -8.37 12.29 -10.76
C ASP A 175 -7.20 11.32 -10.59
N ALA A 176 -6.11 11.74 -9.94
CA ALA A 176 -5.00 10.86 -9.60
C ALA A 176 -5.41 9.76 -8.62
N LEU A 177 -6.14 10.10 -7.56
CA LEU A 177 -6.60 9.14 -6.55
C LEU A 177 -7.63 8.15 -7.11
N LYS A 178 -8.56 8.62 -7.96
CA LYS A 178 -9.49 7.74 -8.67
C LYS A 178 -8.77 6.77 -9.59
N TYR A 179 -7.81 7.26 -10.36
CA TYR A 179 -7.00 6.41 -11.23
C TYR A 179 -6.27 5.35 -10.41
N ALA A 180 -5.62 5.75 -9.31
CA ALA A 180 -4.89 4.85 -8.43
C ALA A 180 -5.77 3.74 -7.85
N ALA A 181 -6.95 4.05 -7.30
CA ALA A 181 -7.90 3.04 -6.83
C ALA A 181 -8.38 2.11 -7.97
N SER A 182 -8.55 2.66 -9.18
CA SER A 182 -8.91 1.89 -10.37
C SER A 182 -7.74 1.09 -10.94
N THR A 183 -6.50 1.33 -10.52
CA THR A 183 -5.34 0.54 -10.96
C THR A 183 -5.47 -0.90 -10.46
N SER A 184 -5.79 -1.10 -9.17
CA SER A 184 -5.98 -2.44 -8.60
C SER A 184 -7.26 -3.10 -9.11
N THR A 185 -8.41 -2.42 -9.01
CA THR A 185 -9.72 -3.03 -9.31
C THR A 185 -10.04 -3.21 -10.79
N GLY A 186 -9.42 -2.42 -11.67
CA GLY A 186 -9.53 -2.59 -13.12
C GLY A 186 -8.33 -3.29 -13.75
N SER A 187 -7.48 -3.90 -12.90
CA SER A 187 -6.22 -4.54 -13.28
C SER A 187 -5.40 -3.73 -14.30
N ARG A 188 -5.27 -2.41 -14.10
CA ARG A 188 -4.62 -1.52 -15.09
C ARG A 188 -3.12 -1.78 -15.09
N ASN A 189 -2.67 -2.58 -16.05
CA ASN A 189 -1.31 -3.11 -16.07
C ASN A 189 -0.55 -2.73 -17.35
N SER A 190 0.77 -2.67 -17.25
CA SER A 190 1.66 -2.38 -18.39
C SER A 190 1.91 -3.61 -19.28
N CYS A 191 1.33 -4.76 -18.96
CA CYS A 191 1.70 -6.07 -19.51
C CYS A 191 0.61 -6.68 -20.41
N GLY A 192 -0.41 -5.92 -20.77
CA GLY A 192 -1.51 -6.37 -21.64
C GLY A 192 -2.38 -7.49 -21.04
N MET A 193 -2.33 -7.69 -19.72
CA MET A 193 -3.10 -8.72 -19.04
C MET A 193 -4.58 -8.31 -18.96
N ALA A 194 -5.49 -9.26 -19.16
CA ALA A 194 -6.92 -9.02 -19.02
C ALA A 194 -7.32 -8.74 -17.56
N ASP A 195 -8.43 -8.04 -17.36
CA ASP A 195 -9.00 -7.88 -16.02
C ASP A 195 -9.74 -9.16 -15.60
N GLN A 196 -9.36 -9.70 -14.44
CA GLN A 196 -9.98 -10.86 -13.79
C GLN A 196 -10.15 -10.61 -12.29
N VAL A 197 -9.97 -9.37 -11.84
CA VAL A 197 -9.99 -9.02 -10.41
C VAL A 197 -11.43 -8.66 -10.03
N SER A 198 -12.02 -9.38 -9.07
CA SER A 198 -13.41 -9.13 -8.65
C SER A 198 -13.58 -7.96 -7.66
N ALA A 199 -12.47 -7.43 -7.13
CA ALA A 199 -12.48 -6.28 -6.22
C ALA A 199 -13.08 -5.03 -6.87
N THR A 200 -13.83 -4.23 -6.10
CA THR A 200 -14.40 -2.97 -6.61
C THR A 200 -14.22 -1.82 -5.62
N HIS A 201 -14.25 -0.59 -6.13
CA HIS A 201 -14.30 0.62 -5.32
C HIS A 201 -15.32 1.62 -5.83
N THR A 202 -15.64 2.63 -5.02
CA THR A 202 -16.40 3.81 -5.44
C THR A 202 -15.90 5.04 -4.69
N TYR A 203 -15.57 6.09 -5.43
CA TYR A 203 -15.36 7.42 -4.87
C TYR A 203 -16.69 8.05 -4.51
N LYS A 204 -16.89 8.37 -3.24
CA LYS A 204 -18.13 8.92 -2.69
C LYS A 204 -18.19 10.44 -2.62
N GLY A 205 -17.10 11.13 -2.98
CA GLY A 205 -17.02 12.58 -2.99
C GLY A 205 -16.03 13.14 -1.98
N THR A 206 -16.05 14.46 -1.81
CA THR A 206 -15.21 15.14 -0.82
C THR A 206 -15.83 15.08 0.57
N THR A 207 -15.00 15.05 1.60
CA THR A 207 -15.41 15.08 3.01
C THR A 207 -14.60 16.09 3.82
N SER A 208 -15.11 16.50 4.98
CA SER A 208 -14.36 17.22 6.02
C SER A 208 -13.75 16.29 7.06
N THR A 209 -14.24 15.05 7.18
CA THR A 209 -13.69 13.99 8.04
C THR A 209 -12.25 13.71 7.63
N ALA A 210 -11.33 13.77 8.59
CA ALA A 210 -9.92 13.44 8.36
C ALA A 210 -9.72 11.94 8.28
N PRO A 211 -8.71 11.46 7.53
CA PRO A 211 -8.24 10.10 7.70
C PRO A 211 -7.82 9.90 9.16
N ASN A 212 -8.18 8.76 9.70
CA ASN A 212 -7.99 8.25 11.03
C ASN A 212 -6.55 7.75 11.26
N ILE A 213 -5.61 8.59 10.81
CA ILE A 213 -4.18 8.42 10.94
C ILE A 213 -3.68 9.69 11.62
N SER A 214 -3.15 9.64 12.84
CA SER A 214 -2.54 10.82 13.45
C SER A 214 -1.19 11.12 12.78
N ALA A 215 -0.83 12.40 12.69
CA ALA A 215 0.40 12.84 12.04
C ALA A 215 0.86 14.15 12.70
N SER A 216 1.59 14.04 13.80
CA SER A 216 1.92 15.14 14.69
C SER A 216 3.26 14.91 15.38
N GLY A 217 4.04 15.99 15.55
CA GLY A 217 5.32 15.92 16.28
C GLY A 217 6.36 15.00 15.63
N GLY A 218 6.26 14.75 14.33
CA GLY A 218 7.12 13.79 13.63
C GLY A 218 6.73 12.33 13.84
N VAL A 219 5.56 12.06 14.43
CA VAL A 219 5.01 10.71 14.61
C VAL A 219 3.77 10.51 13.73
N ILE A 220 3.68 9.36 13.06
CA ILE A 220 2.48 8.86 12.40
C ILE A 220 1.88 7.79 13.28
N SER A 221 0.55 7.80 13.47
CA SER A 221 -0.13 6.71 14.16
C SER A 221 -1.39 6.24 13.44
N CYS A 222 -1.53 4.93 13.18
CA CYS A 222 -2.83 4.38 12.80
C CYS A 222 -3.71 4.33 14.05
N ASN A 223 -4.80 5.11 14.08
CA ASN A 223 -5.71 5.11 15.23
C ASN A 223 -6.71 3.93 15.15
N THR A 224 -7.65 3.85 16.09
CA THR A 224 -8.78 2.91 16.02
C THR A 224 -9.75 3.28 14.90
N GLY A 225 -9.96 2.40 13.93
CA GLY A 225 -10.83 2.63 12.75
C GLY A 225 -12.17 3.32 13.06
N ASP A 226 -12.58 4.28 12.22
CA ASP A 226 -13.78 5.10 12.41
C ASP A 226 -14.97 4.72 11.50
N GLY A 227 -14.82 3.63 10.74
CA GLY A 227 -15.79 3.10 9.79
C GLY A 227 -15.84 3.84 8.45
N LYS A 228 -14.88 4.71 8.13
CA LYS A 228 -14.83 5.44 6.86
C LYS A 228 -13.48 5.29 6.21
N ASN A 229 -13.50 5.02 4.90
CA ASN A 229 -12.29 5.06 4.09
C ASN A 229 -12.04 6.49 3.60
N VAL A 230 -10.98 7.14 4.06
CA VAL A 230 -10.66 8.53 3.74
C VAL A 230 -9.21 8.65 3.27
N VAL A 231 -9.05 9.29 2.12
CA VAL A 231 -7.75 9.71 1.60
C VAL A 231 -7.57 11.20 1.85
N GLY A 232 -6.39 11.61 2.32
CA GLY A 232 -6.14 13.01 2.63
C GLY A 232 -4.66 13.39 2.73
N TRP A 233 -4.43 14.55 3.34
CA TRP A 233 -3.13 15.18 3.45
C TRP A 233 -2.80 15.47 4.91
N ALA A 234 -1.52 15.33 5.27
CA ALA A 234 -1.00 15.75 6.56
C ALA A 234 0.13 16.78 6.41
N THR A 235 0.26 17.62 7.44
CA THR A 235 1.21 18.74 7.53
C THR A 235 2.50 18.39 8.27
N SER A 236 2.54 17.23 8.93
CA SER A 236 3.67 16.77 9.71
C SER A 236 3.81 15.27 9.49
N PHE A 237 5.02 14.84 9.19
CA PHE A 237 5.42 13.44 9.03
C PHE A 237 6.84 13.30 9.60
N PRO A 238 7.27 12.08 9.96
CA PRO A 238 8.68 11.72 10.03
C PRO A 238 9.43 12.21 8.79
N SER A 239 10.72 12.49 8.96
CA SER A 239 11.56 12.92 7.83
C SER A 239 11.55 11.87 6.74
N GLY A 240 11.55 12.31 5.49
CA GLY A 240 11.56 11.43 4.33
C GLY A 240 10.19 10.86 3.92
N THR A 241 9.18 10.80 4.79
CA THR A 241 7.91 10.14 4.41
C THR A 241 7.14 10.87 3.29
N LEU A 242 6.66 10.11 2.30
CA LEU A 242 5.75 10.50 1.22
C LEU A 242 4.29 10.23 1.57
N GLY A 243 4.00 9.06 2.16
CA GLY A 243 2.65 8.62 2.44
C GLY A 243 2.59 7.51 3.48
N VAL A 244 1.37 7.29 3.97
CA VAL A 244 1.02 6.18 4.86
C VAL A 244 -0.35 5.65 4.45
N ALA A 245 -0.49 4.33 4.47
CA ALA A 245 -1.78 3.65 4.43
C ALA A 245 -1.99 2.84 5.70
N CYS A 246 -3.19 2.91 6.27
CA CYS A 246 -3.64 2.03 7.34
C CYS A 246 -4.81 1.22 6.80
N THR A 247 -4.81 -0.11 6.98
CA THR A 247 -5.94 -0.97 6.64
C THR A 247 -6.31 -1.79 7.86
N TRP A 248 -7.51 -1.57 8.38
CA TRP A 248 -8.05 -2.33 9.49
C TRP A 248 -8.78 -3.56 8.99
N ARG A 249 -8.73 -4.63 9.79
CA ARG A 249 -9.33 -5.92 9.48
C ARG A 249 -9.96 -6.54 10.71
N SER A 250 -10.97 -7.36 10.48
CA SER A 250 -11.52 -8.30 11.45
C SER A 250 -11.33 -9.71 10.91
N GLY A 251 -10.55 -10.53 11.61
CA GLY A 251 -9.95 -11.73 11.04
C GLY A 251 -9.18 -11.40 9.75
N GLY A 252 -9.49 -12.09 8.66
CA GLY A 252 -8.92 -11.84 7.32
C GLY A 252 -9.72 -10.87 6.44
N ALA A 253 -10.80 -10.27 6.96
CA ALA A 253 -11.64 -9.36 6.18
C ALA A 253 -11.25 -7.90 6.46
N ALA A 254 -10.83 -7.18 5.43
CA ALA A 254 -10.63 -5.73 5.51
C ALA A 254 -11.96 -5.02 5.78
N THR A 255 -11.94 -4.09 6.73
CA THR A 255 -13.12 -3.35 7.20
C THR A 255 -13.03 -1.86 6.90
N GLU A 256 -11.81 -1.31 6.89
CA GLU A 256 -11.53 0.11 6.67
C GLU A 256 -10.13 0.29 6.09
N THR A 257 -9.93 1.32 5.29
CA THR A 257 -8.63 1.76 4.82
C THR A 257 -8.55 3.28 4.69
N ASP A 258 -7.49 3.84 5.25
CA ASP A 258 -7.20 5.27 5.22
C ASP A 258 -5.83 5.53 4.67
N GLN A 259 -5.67 6.70 4.04
CA GLN A 259 -4.39 7.10 3.46
C GLN A 259 -4.11 8.58 3.75
N LYS A 260 -2.87 8.88 4.12
CA LYS A 260 -2.38 10.26 4.24
C LYS A 260 -1.10 10.46 3.45
N TYR A 261 -1.03 11.58 2.74
CA TYR A 261 0.17 11.99 2.03
C TYR A 261 0.80 13.25 2.62
N ASN A 262 2.12 13.33 2.52
CA ASN A 262 2.91 14.43 3.04
C ASN A 262 2.77 15.68 2.16
N ASN A 263 2.15 16.74 2.70
CA ASN A 263 1.98 17.98 1.96
C ASN A 263 3.24 18.86 1.88
N GLN A 264 4.31 18.49 2.59
CA GLN A 264 5.60 19.18 2.53
C GLN A 264 6.43 18.73 1.32
N LYS A 265 6.01 17.64 0.65
CA LYS A 265 6.64 17.15 -0.58
C LYS A 265 6.07 17.88 -1.80
N SER A 266 6.85 17.90 -2.87
CA SER A 266 6.40 18.42 -4.16
C SER A 266 5.79 17.30 -4.99
N TRP A 267 4.58 17.50 -5.50
CA TRP A 267 3.81 16.46 -6.18
C TRP A 267 3.53 16.84 -7.63
N PHE A 268 3.29 15.83 -8.47
CA PHE A 268 2.58 15.97 -9.74
C PHE A 268 1.50 14.89 -9.84
N ALA A 269 0.39 15.23 -10.48
CA ALA A 269 -0.79 14.36 -10.58
C ALA A 269 -1.05 13.83 -12.00
N GLY A 270 -0.23 14.24 -12.98
CA GLY A 270 -0.37 13.86 -14.38
C GLY A 270 0.03 12.43 -14.72
N ASN A 271 -0.18 12.06 -15.98
CA ASN A 271 0.16 10.75 -16.54
C ASN A 271 1.66 10.53 -16.74
N SER A 272 2.49 11.55 -16.57
CA SER A 272 3.94 11.47 -16.72
C SER A 272 4.57 12.59 -15.89
N ALA A 273 5.88 12.46 -15.63
CA ALA A 273 6.63 13.55 -15.05
C ALA A 273 6.57 14.77 -15.98
N PRO A 274 6.41 15.99 -15.44
CA PRO A 274 6.46 17.21 -16.25
C PRO A 274 7.86 17.38 -16.86
N SER A 275 7.94 18.06 -18.01
CA SER A 275 9.25 18.43 -18.59
C SER A 275 10.08 19.23 -17.59
N GLY A 276 11.36 18.89 -17.45
CA GLY A 276 12.25 19.46 -16.44
C GLY A 276 11.90 19.08 -15.00
N CYS A 277 11.21 17.95 -14.78
CA CYS A 277 10.91 17.47 -13.44
C CYS A 277 12.18 17.36 -12.60
N SER A 278 12.14 17.92 -11.40
CA SER A 278 13.19 17.81 -10.39
C SER A 278 12.55 17.73 -9.02
N ASN A 279 12.90 16.69 -8.27
CA ASN A 279 12.45 16.46 -6.90
C ASN A 279 10.91 16.54 -6.71
N ARG A 280 10.14 15.91 -7.61
CA ARG A 280 8.67 15.81 -7.50
C ARG A 280 8.24 14.36 -7.55
N PHE A 281 7.24 14.00 -6.76
CA PHE A 281 6.71 12.64 -6.70
C PHE A 281 5.39 12.52 -7.46
N SER A 282 5.17 11.37 -8.11
CA SER A 282 3.91 11.09 -8.78
C SER A 282 2.86 10.71 -7.75
N LEU A 283 1.89 11.60 -7.51
CA LEU A 283 0.76 11.29 -6.62
C LEU A 283 0.01 10.06 -7.10
N ARG A 284 -0.09 9.87 -8.42
CA ARG A 284 -0.77 8.72 -9.01
C ARG A 284 -0.01 7.41 -8.78
N ALA A 285 1.33 7.42 -8.84
CA ALA A 285 2.12 6.21 -8.60
C ALA A 285 2.10 5.84 -7.11
N VAL A 286 2.38 6.82 -6.24
CA VAL A 286 2.34 6.64 -4.79
C VAL A 286 0.95 6.18 -4.34
N ALA A 287 -0.12 6.84 -4.80
CA ALA A 287 -1.46 6.40 -4.42
C ALA A 287 -1.81 5.01 -4.96
N ALA A 288 -1.33 4.63 -6.16
CA ALA A 288 -1.59 3.29 -6.70
C ALA A 288 -0.93 2.20 -5.84
N HIS A 289 0.27 2.49 -5.34
CA HIS A 289 0.97 1.66 -4.37
C HIS A 289 0.17 1.52 -3.07
N GLU A 290 -0.21 2.65 -2.44
CA GLU A 290 -1.00 2.61 -1.20
C GLU A 290 -2.36 1.91 -1.37
N PHE A 291 -3.04 2.11 -2.50
CA PHE A 291 -4.26 1.36 -2.80
C PHE A 291 -3.99 -0.13 -3.04
N GLY A 292 -2.83 -0.52 -3.55
CA GLY A 292 -2.42 -1.92 -3.62
C GLY A 292 -2.43 -2.59 -2.25
N HIS A 293 -1.86 -1.93 -1.24
CA HIS A 293 -1.93 -2.38 0.15
C HIS A 293 -3.36 -2.39 0.70
N SER A 294 -4.16 -1.34 0.41
CA SER A 294 -5.58 -1.33 0.74
C SER A 294 -6.31 -2.57 0.21
N PHE A 295 -5.91 -3.09 -0.95
CA PHE A 295 -6.48 -4.30 -1.56
C PHE A 295 -5.81 -5.61 -1.14
N GLY A 296 -4.78 -5.57 -0.29
CA GLY A 296 -4.16 -6.76 0.29
C GLY A 296 -2.88 -7.21 -0.41
N LEU A 297 -2.28 -6.40 -1.29
CA LEU A 297 -0.96 -6.69 -1.82
C LEU A 297 0.12 -6.26 -0.83
N ASP A 298 1.14 -7.08 -0.65
CA ASP A 298 2.40 -6.72 0.00
C ASP A 298 3.44 -6.35 -1.09
N HIS A 299 4.59 -5.82 -0.67
CA HIS A 299 5.68 -5.47 -1.55
C HIS A 299 6.12 -6.62 -2.45
N SER A 300 6.45 -6.26 -3.69
CA SER A 300 6.88 -7.18 -4.75
C SER A 300 8.10 -6.63 -5.51
N GLY A 301 8.49 -7.25 -6.63
CA GLY A 301 9.74 -6.93 -7.31
C GLY A 301 9.87 -5.48 -7.80
N CYS A 302 11.09 -5.09 -8.16
CA CYS A 302 11.55 -3.71 -8.30
C CYS A 302 10.76 -2.79 -9.25
N TYR A 303 10.11 -3.34 -10.28
CA TYR A 303 9.39 -2.56 -11.29
C TYR A 303 7.87 -2.72 -11.22
N GLN A 304 7.40 -3.42 -10.19
CA GLN A 304 5.99 -3.57 -9.89
C GLN A 304 5.42 -2.25 -9.33
N THR A 305 4.10 -2.11 -9.32
CA THR A 305 3.44 -1.03 -8.55
C THR A 305 3.75 -1.19 -7.08
N MET A 306 3.83 -2.41 -6.57
CA MET A 306 4.19 -2.72 -5.17
C MET A 306 5.70 -2.84 -4.95
N ALA A 307 6.54 -2.35 -5.87
CA ALA A 307 7.97 -2.26 -5.61
C ALA A 307 8.21 -1.45 -4.32
N PRO A 308 9.12 -1.84 -3.42
CA PRO A 308 9.30 -1.21 -2.12
C PRO A 308 10.03 0.15 -2.21
N SER A 309 10.08 0.78 -3.40
CA SER A 309 10.78 2.04 -3.63
C SER A 309 10.15 2.86 -4.74
N THR A 310 10.21 4.19 -4.62
CA THR A 310 9.88 5.12 -5.71
C THR A 310 10.89 6.24 -5.79
N ALA A 311 11.46 6.46 -6.97
CA ALA A 311 12.35 7.59 -7.20
C ALA A 311 11.56 8.88 -7.50
N PRO A 312 12.13 10.07 -7.20
CA PRO A 312 11.60 11.33 -7.70
C PRO A 312 11.47 11.30 -9.23
N CYS A 313 10.41 11.93 -9.75
CA CYS A 313 10.06 11.99 -11.17
C CYS A 313 9.77 10.63 -11.81
N ALA A 314 9.81 9.53 -11.05
CA ALA A 314 9.42 8.23 -11.53
C ALA A 314 7.91 8.14 -11.75
N SER A 315 7.57 7.28 -12.70
CA SER A 315 6.30 7.23 -13.36
C SER A 315 5.79 5.79 -13.56
N GLY A 316 6.70 4.81 -13.49
CA GLY A 316 6.43 3.39 -13.74
C GLY A 316 5.44 2.75 -12.77
N GLY A 317 5.42 3.17 -11.49
CA GLY A 317 4.54 2.58 -10.47
C GLY A 317 3.04 2.86 -10.63
N ARG A 318 2.62 3.69 -11.60
CA ARG A 318 1.20 4.02 -11.82
C ARG A 318 0.34 2.86 -12.30
N MET A 319 0.95 1.90 -12.98
CA MET A 319 0.27 0.76 -13.60
C MET A 319 0.87 -0.52 -13.03
N LEU A 320 0.05 -1.53 -12.84
CA LEU A 320 0.47 -2.82 -12.29
C LEU A 320 1.54 -3.49 -13.18
N GLY A 321 2.49 -4.15 -12.55
CA GLY A 321 3.29 -5.16 -13.20
C GLY A 321 2.62 -6.53 -13.14
N LYS A 322 3.26 -7.53 -13.75
CA LYS A 322 2.69 -8.88 -13.86
C LYS A 322 2.57 -9.57 -12.50
N GLY A 323 3.48 -9.29 -11.57
CA GLY A 323 3.43 -9.77 -10.20
C GLY A 323 2.20 -9.25 -9.47
N ASP A 324 1.98 -7.93 -9.50
CA ASP A 324 0.83 -7.30 -8.84
C ASP A 324 -0.51 -7.84 -9.37
N VAL A 325 -0.64 -8.00 -10.69
CA VAL A 325 -1.86 -8.56 -11.30
C VAL A 325 -2.11 -9.99 -10.80
N LYS A 326 -1.06 -10.81 -10.72
CA LYS A 326 -1.20 -12.18 -10.20
C LYS A 326 -1.58 -12.18 -8.72
N GLY A 327 -1.01 -11.29 -7.91
CA GLY A 327 -1.38 -11.14 -6.51
C GLY A 327 -2.86 -10.78 -6.33
N LEU A 328 -3.36 -9.81 -7.10
CA LEU A 328 -4.77 -9.41 -7.03
C LEU A 328 -5.71 -10.55 -7.43
N ARG A 329 -5.39 -11.31 -8.48
CA ARG A 329 -6.17 -12.49 -8.91
C ARG A 329 -6.12 -13.64 -7.92
N ALA A 330 -5.08 -13.72 -7.09
CA ALA A 330 -5.01 -14.72 -6.03
C ALA A 330 -5.95 -14.35 -4.86
N LEU A 331 -6.25 -13.06 -4.65
CA LEU A 331 -7.16 -12.59 -3.60
C LEU A 331 -8.63 -12.53 -4.04
N TYR A 332 -8.87 -12.17 -5.30
CA TYR A 332 -10.18 -11.75 -5.86
C TYR A 332 -10.49 -12.44 -7.18
#